data_AF-A0A7R9Q6X9-F1
#
_entry.id   AF-A0A7R9Q6X9-F1
#
_cell.length_a   1.000
_cell.length_b   1.000
_cell.length_c   1.000
_cell.angle_alpha   90.00
_cell.angle_beta   90.00
_cell.angle_gamma   90.00
#
_symmetry.space_group_name_H-M   'P 1'
#
loop_
_entity.id
_entity.type
_entity.pdbx_description
1 polymer ?
#
loop_
_entity_poly.entity_id
_entity_poly.type
_entity_poly.pdbx_seq_one_letter_code
_entity_poly.pdbx_strand_id
1 'polypeptide(L)'
;NCGHDLLNPKYLWDETKKVEPWIRLQIKCLLANYSNEFDLALIKWLTSCDYNTVLKSVKKSNAVNVNNSYGNKRINYFEGQIGEPEVARIVESREFDQNVEIGLRFKTANKAQNFNCNTIFTANRKTLKQIPQSVRDQLKRVMINEISSKNVMKYEEAVCLSDITQLSYTNRWRLYRLWVQIYVRIKKWQFDELNDRFDVEIAAQKRLFVDTDVLLIGGTDIVGMTTTGAAKNRSILERIDPQIVVVEEAAEVIESHIITSLTRNTEHLILIGDHKQLRPQPAVYQLAVKYNLDVSLFERMINNGMPFNQLKLQHRMRPEISRLLVPHIYKQLDDHESVRHYENVTGLKRNMYFITHSHPESGNDERMSKSNEYEALFVVRLAKHLLYQCYEKREITILVPYSSQLILINRLLRSDPECETMSATTIDNFQGEENELILVSFVRSNANQQIGFLKTPNRVNVALSRAKRGLYCVGDFDFFAKNSKLWSQITNHLRVTSTSTNSSLSSAAVLSDMIP
;
A
#
# COMPACT_ATOMS: atom_id res chain seq x y z
N ASN A 1 -42.00 -47.56 1.31
CA ASN A 1 -40.63 -47.73 0.77
C ASN A 1 -40.17 -46.66 -0.22
N CYS A 2 -40.72 -45.43 -0.23
CA CYS A 2 -40.19 -44.32 -1.05
C CYS A 2 -40.19 -42.98 -0.26
N GLY A 3 -39.60 -42.96 0.94
CA GLY A 3 -39.56 -41.76 1.79
C GLY A 3 -38.18 -41.09 1.93
N HIS A 4 -37.13 -41.71 1.38
CA HIS A 4 -35.73 -41.26 1.59
C HIS A 4 -35.14 -40.42 0.44
N ASP A 5 -35.83 -40.26 -0.69
CA ASP A 5 -35.22 -39.74 -1.92
C ASP A 5 -35.44 -38.24 -2.20
N LEU A 6 -36.24 -37.52 -1.39
CA LEU A 6 -36.56 -36.11 -1.62
C LEU A 6 -35.36 -35.15 -1.59
N LEU A 7 -34.25 -35.55 -0.96
CA LEU A 7 -33.12 -34.68 -0.67
C LEU A 7 -31.75 -35.32 -0.97
N ASN A 8 -31.71 -36.48 -1.64
CA ASN A 8 -30.47 -37.19 -1.92
C ASN A 8 -29.72 -36.56 -3.13
N PRO A 9 -28.53 -35.97 -2.93
CA PRO A 9 -27.76 -35.30 -3.99
C PRO A 9 -27.39 -36.20 -5.18
N LYS A 10 -27.29 -37.53 -4.98
CA LYS A 10 -26.91 -38.49 -6.02
C LYS A 10 -28.00 -38.70 -7.09
N TYR A 11 -29.28 -38.50 -6.77
CA TYR A 11 -30.39 -38.67 -7.72
C TYR A 11 -30.69 -37.41 -8.54
N LEU A 12 -30.11 -36.27 -8.17
CA LEU A 12 -30.34 -34.97 -8.80
C LEU A 12 -29.64 -34.81 -10.17
N TRP A 13 -28.72 -35.70 -10.54
CA TRP A 13 -27.85 -35.56 -11.71
C TRP A 13 -27.85 -36.77 -12.66
N ASP A 14 -28.70 -37.77 -12.42
CA ASP A 14 -28.82 -38.95 -13.29
C ASP A 14 -29.94 -38.73 -14.33
N GLU A 15 -29.56 -38.20 -15.52
CA GLU A 15 -30.48 -37.90 -16.62
C GLU A 15 -31.13 -39.15 -17.27
N THR A 16 -30.69 -40.36 -16.88
CA THR A 16 -31.04 -41.60 -17.58
C THR A 16 -32.27 -42.33 -17.02
N LYS A 17 -32.84 -41.90 -15.89
CA LYS A 17 -34.02 -42.54 -15.29
C LYS A 17 -35.30 -41.74 -15.53
N LYS A 18 -36.48 -42.40 -15.52
CA LYS A 18 -37.80 -41.72 -15.52
C LYS A 18 -37.93 -40.88 -14.24
N VAL A 19 -37.43 -39.66 -14.28
CA VAL A 19 -37.42 -38.73 -13.14
C VAL A 19 -38.85 -38.31 -12.81
N GLU A 20 -39.30 -38.53 -11.57
CA GLU A 20 -40.62 -38.11 -11.12
C GLU A 20 -40.81 -36.58 -11.26
N PRO A 21 -42.04 -36.10 -11.55
CA PRO A 21 -42.30 -34.69 -11.86
C PRO A 21 -41.78 -33.69 -10.81
N TRP A 22 -41.78 -34.07 -9.53
CA TRP A 22 -41.32 -33.20 -8.44
C TRP A 22 -39.79 -33.10 -8.37
N ILE A 23 -39.04 -34.15 -8.73
CA ILE A 23 -37.57 -34.09 -8.83
C ILE A 23 -37.18 -33.13 -9.96
N ARG A 24 -37.88 -33.17 -11.09
CA ARG A 24 -37.68 -32.18 -12.18
C ARG A 24 -37.93 -30.75 -11.73
N LEU A 25 -38.95 -30.54 -10.88
CA LEU A 25 -39.26 -29.23 -10.33
C LEU A 25 -38.17 -28.75 -9.36
N GLN A 26 -37.66 -29.64 -8.50
CA GLN A 26 -36.53 -29.37 -7.60
C GLN A 26 -35.27 -29.00 -8.40
N ILE A 27 -34.91 -29.78 -9.43
CA ILE A 27 -33.78 -29.46 -10.33
C ILE A 27 -33.97 -28.08 -10.97
N LYS A 28 -35.17 -27.77 -11.47
CA LYS A 28 -35.49 -26.44 -12.02
C LYS A 28 -35.35 -25.33 -10.99
N CYS A 29 -35.74 -25.55 -9.73
CA CYS A 29 -35.51 -24.58 -8.65
C CYS A 29 -34.02 -24.31 -8.43
N LEU A 30 -33.19 -25.36 -8.41
CA LEU A 30 -31.76 -25.27 -8.18
C LEU A 30 -31.05 -24.56 -9.35
N LEU A 31 -31.44 -24.87 -10.60
CA LEU A 31 -30.90 -24.27 -11.81
C LEU A 31 -31.33 -22.81 -12.00
N ALA A 32 -32.57 -22.45 -11.66
CA ALA A 32 -33.09 -21.10 -11.81
C ALA A 32 -32.27 -20.05 -11.05
N ASN A 33 -31.70 -20.43 -9.90
CA ASN A 33 -30.81 -19.57 -9.12
C ASN A 33 -29.41 -19.41 -9.72
N TYR A 34 -28.96 -20.33 -10.58
CA TYR A 34 -27.66 -20.26 -11.23
C TYR A 34 -27.72 -19.42 -12.52
N SER A 35 -28.75 -19.63 -13.33
CA SER A 35 -28.92 -18.89 -14.59
C SER A 35 -29.62 -17.54 -14.42
N ASN A 36 -30.19 -17.25 -13.25
CA ASN A 36 -31.18 -16.18 -13.06
C ASN A 36 -32.39 -16.34 -13.99
N GLU A 37 -32.73 -17.57 -14.38
CA GLU A 37 -33.84 -17.85 -15.29
C GLU A 37 -34.89 -18.73 -14.60
N PHE A 38 -36.06 -18.15 -14.35
CA PHE A 38 -37.19 -18.94 -13.85
C PHE A 38 -37.96 -19.51 -15.04
N ASP A 39 -38.02 -20.84 -15.13
CA ASP A 39 -38.90 -21.52 -16.08
C ASP A 39 -40.38 -21.25 -15.73
N LEU A 40 -41.24 -21.17 -16.74
CA LEU A 40 -42.68 -20.93 -16.63
C LEU A 40 -43.36 -21.94 -15.70
N ALA A 41 -42.90 -23.20 -15.71
CA ALA A 41 -43.41 -24.25 -14.82
C ALA A 41 -43.11 -23.94 -13.34
N LEU A 42 -41.92 -23.42 -13.05
CA LEU A 42 -41.52 -23.03 -11.70
C LEU A 42 -42.27 -21.78 -11.24
N ILE A 43 -42.43 -20.78 -12.12
CA ILE A 43 -43.22 -19.58 -11.83
C ILE A 43 -44.66 -19.94 -11.51
N LYS A 44 -45.30 -20.79 -12.33
CA LYS A 44 -46.68 -21.26 -12.11
C LYS A 44 -46.84 -21.98 -10.78
N TRP A 45 -45.87 -22.81 -10.41
CA TRP A 45 -45.89 -23.50 -9.14
C TRP A 45 -45.71 -22.54 -7.96
N LEU A 46 -44.71 -21.65 -7.98
CA LEU A 46 -44.43 -20.73 -6.87
C LEU A 46 -45.55 -19.71 -6.61
N THR A 47 -46.17 -19.18 -7.66
CA THR A 47 -47.13 -18.07 -7.49
C THR A 47 -48.58 -18.54 -7.36
N SER A 48 -48.86 -19.82 -7.61
CA SER A 48 -50.23 -20.38 -7.72
C SER A 48 -51.13 -19.58 -8.67
N CYS A 49 -50.56 -18.72 -9.50
CA CYS A 49 -51.31 -17.92 -10.45
C CYS A 49 -51.69 -18.82 -11.62
N ASP A 50 -52.90 -19.36 -11.56
CA ASP A 50 -53.57 -19.74 -12.78
C ASP A 50 -53.68 -18.47 -13.64
N TYR A 51 -53.14 -18.53 -14.85
CA TYR A 51 -53.01 -17.40 -15.78
C TYR A 51 -54.34 -16.61 -15.92
N ASN A 52 -55.47 -17.31 -15.76
CA ASN A 52 -56.82 -16.79 -15.82
C ASN A 52 -57.27 -15.99 -14.58
N THR A 53 -56.75 -16.28 -13.39
CA THR A 53 -57.15 -15.61 -12.14
C THR A 53 -56.53 -14.22 -12.04
N VAL A 54 -55.29 -14.05 -12.53
CA VAL A 54 -54.60 -12.75 -12.60
C VAL A 54 -55.21 -11.83 -13.66
N LEU A 55 -55.67 -12.37 -14.79
CA LEU A 55 -56.44 -11.61 -15.79
C LEU A 55 -57.75 -11.06 -15.23
N LYS A 56 -58.43 -11.79 -14.34
CA LYS A 56 -59.64 -11.33 -13.65
C LYS A 56 -59.37 -10.20 -12.65
N SER A 57 -58.23 -10.20 -11.95
CA SER A 57 -57.86 -9.11 -11.03
C SER A 57 -57.43 -7.83 -11.75
N VAL A 58 -56.83 -7.94 -12.94
CA VAL A 58 -56.44 -6.77 -13.77
C VAL A 58 -57.68 -6.07 -14.36
N LYS A 59 -58.73 -6.81 -14.75
CA LYS A 59 -60.00 -6.20 -15.18
C LYS A 59 -60.73 -5.44 -14.06
N LYS A 60 -60.47 -5.77 -12.79
CA LYS A 60 -61.09 -5.12 -11.62
C LYS A 60 -60.34 -3.88 -11.12
N SER A 61 -59.07 -3.70 -11.50
CA SER A 61 -58.20 -2.63 -10.98
C SER A 61 -58.08 -1.40 -11.89
N ASN A 62 -58.64 -1.43 -13.11
CA ASN A 62 -58.75 -0.25 -13.98
C ASN A 62 -59.87 0.74 -13.57
N ALA A 63 -60.47 0.60 -12.39
CA ALA A 63 -61.57 1.46 -11.91
C ALA A 63 -61.20 2.38 -10.73
N VAL A 64 -59.93 2.44 -10.29
CA VAL A 64 -59.53 3.36 -9.21
C VAL A 64 -58.27 4.14 -9.62
N ASN A 65 -58.50 5.39 -9.99
CA ASN A 65 -57.48 6.43 -10.07
C ASN A 65 -56.85 6.63 -8.68
N VAL A 66 -55.52 6.49 -8.57
CA VAL A 66 -54.75 7.16 -7.51
C VAL A 66 -53.46 7.71 -8.10
N ASN A 67 -53.35 9.03 -7.99
CA ASN A 67 -52.20 9.84 -8.33
C ASN A 67 -50.99 9.59 -7.40
N ASN A 68 -49.82 9.75 -8.01
CA ASN A 68 -48.62 10.44 -7.53
C ASN A 68 -47.62 9.84 -6.52
N SER A 69 -46.36 10.06 -6.95
CA SER A 69 -45.14 10.41 -6.21
C SER A 69 -44.39 9.29 -5.50
N TYR A 70 -43.10 9.11 -5.85
CA TYR A 70 -41.96 9.32 -4.94
C TYR A 70 -40.62 9.09 -5.67
N GLY A 71 -39.86 10.19 -5.80
CA GLY A 71 -38.43 10.30 -5.52
C GLY A 71 -37.42 9.35 -6.19
N ASN A 72 -36.79 9.85 -7.25
CA ASN A 72 -35.42 9.48 -7.62
C ASN A 72 -34.47 9.78 -6.45
N LYS A 73 -33.89 8.75 -5.82
CA LYS A 73 -32.66 8.88 -5.01
C LYS A 73 -31.60 7.92 -5.55
N ARG A 74 -30.63 8.50 -6.26
CA ARG A 74 -29.32 7.90 -6.53
C ARG A 74 -28.62 7.66 -5.19
N ILE A 75 -28.15 6.43 -4.96
CA ILE A 75 -27.21 6.10 -3.90
C ILE A 75 -25.94 5.62 -4.59
N ASN A 76 -24.89 6.46 -4.56
CA ASN A 76 -23.50 6.08 -4.82
C ASN A 76 -22.97 5.28 -3.61
N TYR A 77 -21.71 4.84 -3.59
CA TYR A 77 -21.24 3.95 -2.52
C TYR A 77 -20.10 2.95 -2.85
N PHE A 78 -18.95 3.42 -3.35
CA PHE A 78 -17.55 3.05 -3.02
C PHE A 78 -16.98 1.62 -3.12
N GLU A 79 -15.86 1.54 -3.84
CA GLU A 79 -14.84 0.49 -3.79
C GLU A 79 -13.99 0.58 -2.51
N GLY A 80 -13.66 -0.58 -1.93
CA GLY A 80 -12.72 -0.70 -0.82
C GLY A 80 -12.12 -2.10 -0.74
N GLN A 81 -10.79 -2.17 -0.93
CA GLN A 81 -9.94 -3.34 -0.74
C GLN A 81 -9.87 -3.72 0.75
N ILE A 82 -9.91 -5.03 1.05
CA ILE A 82 -9.52 -5.55 2.37
C ILE A 82 -8.58 -6.73 2.13
N GLY A 83 -7.35 -6.60 2.65
CA GLY A 83 -6.32 -7.62 2.63
C GLY A 83 -6.43 -8.60 3.80
N GLU A 84 -5.78 -9.75 3.63
CA GLU A 84 -5.42 -10.75 4.64
C GLU A 84 -4.61 -10.08 5.77
N PRO A 85 -4.83 -10.39 7.07
CA PRO A 85 -4.48 -11.70 7.64
C PRO A 85 -5.31 -12.13 8.87
N GLU A 86 -6.11 -13.20 8.79
CA GLU A 86 -6.70 -13.80 10.01
C GLU A 86 -6.98 -15.32 9.92
N VAL A 87 -6.37 -16.02 8.94
CA VAL A 87 -6.65 -17.46 8.69
C VAL A 87 -5.80 -18.41 9.55
N ALA A 88 -4.91 -17.91 10.41
CA ALA A 88 -3.88 -18.73 11.04
C ALA A 88 -4.18 -19.28 12.45
N ARG A 89 -5.44 -19.39 12.91
CA ARG A 89 -5.72 -19.89 14.30
C ARG A 89 -6.86 -20.88 14.49
N ILE A 90 -7.33 -21.56 13.44
CA ILE A 90 -8.37 -22.59 13.60
C ILE A 90 -7.86 -23.95 13.09
N VAL A 91 -6.68 -24.33 13.59
CA VAL A 91 -6.14 -25.69 13.47
C VAL A 91 -5.77 -26.11 14.88
N GLU A 92 -6.76 -26.47 15.70
CA GLU A 92 -6.62 -27.27 16.93
C GLU A 92 -7.94 -27.27 17.71
N SER A 93 -8.89 -28.09 17.28
CA SER A 93 -9.86 -28.76 18.16
C SER A 93 -10.73 -29.70 17.31
N ARG A 94 -10.23 -30.92 17.09
CA ARG A 94 -11.04 -32.06 16.70
C ARG A 94 -11.77 -32.54 17.95
N GLU A 95 -12.99 -32.08 18.17
CA GLU A 95 -13.97 -32.81 18.99
C GLU A 95 -15.31 -32.82 18.25
N PHE A 96 -15.73 -34.04 17.94
CA PHE A 96 -17.05 -34.39 17.42
C PHE A 96 -18.04 -34.17 18.56
N ASP A 97 -18.87 -33.12 18.47
CA ASP A 97 -19.96 -32.91 19.41
C ASP A 97 -21.30 -32.90 18.67
N GLN A 98 -22.15 -33.87 18.99
CA GLN A 98 -23.37 -34.24 18.26
C GLN A 98 -24.58 -33.33 18.56
N ASN A 99 -24.42 -32.19 19.22
CA ASN A 99 -25.54 -31.33 19.63
C ASN A 99 -25.25 -29.83 19.53
N VAL A 100 -24.73 -29.35 18.39
CA VAL A 100 -24.60 -27.90 18.16
C VAL A 100 -25.74 -27.42 17.26
N GLU A 101 -26.68 -26.72 17.87
CA GLU A 101 -27.61 -25.81 17.21
C GLU A 101 -26.78 -24.70 16.53
N ILE A 102 -26.44 -24.88 15.25
CA ILE A 102 -25.56 -23.95 14.53
C ILE A 102 -26.35 -22.68 14.17
N GLY A 103 -26.38 -21.72 15.10
CA GLY A 103 -26.67 -20.33 14.84
C GLY A 103 -25.55 -19.68 14.00
N LEU A 104 -25.59 -19.88 12.68
CA LEU A 104 -24.65 -19.23 11.76
C LEU A 104 -25.01 -17.76 11.52
N ARG A 105 -24.25 -16.86 12.17
CA ARG A 105 -24.20 -15.43 11.88
C ARG A 105 -23.71 -15.20 10.44
N PHE A 106 -24.63 -14.84 9.55
CA PHE A 106 -24.35 -14.36 8.20
C PHE A 106 -23.67 -12.98 8.23
N LYS A 107 -22.36 -12.91 7.94
CA LYS A 107 -21.68 -11.63 7.71
C LYS A 107 -20.93 -11.48 6.36
N THR A 108 -20.89 -12.51 5.52
CA THR A 108 -20.25 -12.44 4.18
C THR A 108 -21.21 -12.61 2.99
N ALA A 109 -22.52 -12.74 3.24
CA ALA A 109 -23.55 -12.81 2.17
C ALA A 109 -23.83 -11.46 1.47
N ASN A 110 -23.16 -10.36 1.86
CA ASN A 110 -23.39 -9.05 1.26
C ASN A 110 -22.84 -8.90 -0.17
N LYS A 111 -22.07 -9.85 -0.71
CA LYS A 111 -21.73 -9.86 -2.16
C LYS A 111 -22.67 -10.70 -3.03
N ALA A 112 -23.46 -11.60 -2.44
CA ALA A 112 -24.57 -12.27 -3.12
C ALA A 112 -25.83 -11.37 -3.25
N GLN A 113 -25.78 -10.15 -2.70
CA GLN A 113 -26.81 -9.12 -2.87
C GLN A 113 -26.84 -8.51 -4.28
N ASN A 114 -25.88 -8.83 -5.15
CA ASN A 114 -25.93 -8.46 -6.57
C ASN A 114 -26.78 -9.44 -7.39
N PHE A 115 -27.96 -9.80 -6.88
CA PHE A 115 -28.99 -10.45 -7.68
C PHE A 115 -29.51 -9.41 -8.68
N ASN A 116 -29.00 -9.41 -9.91
CA ASN A 116 -29.50 -8.52 -10.95
C ASN A 116 -30.89 -8.99 -11.39
N CYS A 117 -31.93 -8.47 -10.74
CA CYS A 117 -33.33 -8.82 -10.96
C CYS A 117 -33.82 -8.52 -12.39
N ASN A 118 -33.09 -7.73 -13.17
CA ASN A 118 -33.46 -7.46 -14.57
C ASN A 118 -33.31 -8.71 -15.45
N THR A 119 -32.50 -9.69 -15.05
CA THR A 119 -32.22 -10.90 -15.83
C THR A 119 -33.34 -11.97 -15.76
N ILE A 120 -34.18 -11.93 -14.70
CA ILE A 120 -35.22 -12.93 -14.36
C ILE A 120 -36.17 -13.27 -15.53
N PHE A 121 -36.45 -12.30 -16.40
CA PHE A 121 -37.40 -12.43 -17.51
C PHE A 121 -36.76 -12.28 -18.90
N THR A 122 -35.44 -12.09 -18.98
CA THR A 122 -34.77 -11.78 -20.26
C THR A 122 -34.47 -13.00 -21.13
N ALA A 123 -34.35 -14.20 -20.56
CA ALA A 123 -33.91 -15.38 -21.30
C ALA A 123 -35.04 -16.16 -22.01
N ASN A 124 -36.25 -16.20 -21.44
CA ASN A 124 -37.38 -16.94 -22.02
C ASN A 124 -38.20 -16.09 -23.03
N ARG A 125 -37.51 -15.52 -24.03
CA ARG A 125 -38.05 -14.52 -24.99
C ARG A 125 -39.23 -15.00 -25.86
N LYS A 126 -39.46 -16.31 -26.02
CA LYS A 126 -40.52 -16.83 -26.91
C LYS A 126 -41.87 -17.06 -26.20
N THR A 127 -41.86 -17.51 -24.94
CA THR A 127 -43.07 -17.91 -24.20
C THR A 127 -43.63 -16.79 -23.32
N LEU A 128 -42.80 -15.85 -22.85
CA LEU A 128 -43.20 -14.78 -21.92
C LEU A 128 -43.71 -13.50 -22.61
N LYS A 129 -43.54 -13.36 -23.94
CA LYS A 129 -44.08 -12.23 -24.73
C LYS A 129 -45.61 -12.21 -24.79
N GLN A 130 -46.27 -13.33 -24.50
CA GLN A 130 -47.72 -13.45 -24.48
C GLN A 130 -48.37 -12.87 -23.20
N ILE A 131 -47.56 -12.51 -22.18
CA ILE A 131 -48.05 -12.00 -20.90
C ILE A 131 -48.01 -10.45 -20.88
N PRO A 132 -49.12 -9.77 -20.52
CA PRO A 132 -49.15 -8.30 -20.40
C PRO A 132 -48.03 -7.75 -19.52
N GLN A 133 -47.46 -6.61 -19.90
CA GLN A 133 -46.33 -5.99 -19.20
C GLN A 133 -46.65 -5.70 -17.72
N SER A 134 -47.86 -5.22 -17.43
CA SER A 134 -48.33 -4.95 -16.06
C SER A 134 -48.32 -6.19 -15.15
N VAL A 135 -48.69 -7.35 -15.70
CA VAL A 135 -48.70 -8.64 -14.98
C VAL A 135 -47.27 -9.13 -14.72
N ARG A 136 -46.37 -8.95 -15.69
CA ARG A 136 -44.94 -9.26 -15.50
C ARG A 136 -44.32 -8.42 -14.39
N ASP A 137 -44.64 -7.13 -14.33
CA ASP A 137 -44.11 -6.23 -13.30
C ASP A 137 -44.74 -6.46 -11.92
N GLN A 138 -45.98 -6.96 -11.85
CA GLN A 138 -46.58 -7.44 -10.60
C GLN A 138 -45.94 -8.75 -10.11
N LEU A 139 -45.75 -9.73 -10.99
CA LEU A 139 -45.09 -11.00 -10.67
C LEU A 139 -43.65 -10.80 -10.20
N LYS A 140 -42.91 -9.87 -10.83
CA LYS A 140 -41.58 -9.45 -10.36
C LYS A 140 -41.61 -8.97 -8.91
N ARG A 141 -42.53 -8.06 -8.57
CA ARG A 141 -42.65 -7.52 -7.21
C ARG A 141 -42.95 -8.62 -6.19
N VAL A 142 -43.87 -9.54 -6.51
CA VAL A 142 -44.20 -10.67 -5.64
C VAL A 142 -42.99 -11.58 -5.43
N MET A 143 -42.28 -11.95 -6.50
CA MET A 143 -41.10 -12.81 -6.39
C MET A 143 -39.97 -12.15 -5.61
N ILE A 144 -39.71 -10.85 -5.82
CA ILE A 144 -38.68 -10.11 -5.06
C ILE A 144 -38.99 -10.12 -3.56
N ASN A 145 -40.24 -9.87 -3.18
CA ASN A 145 -40.66 -9.86 -1.79
C ASN A 145 -40.53 -11.26 -1.15
N GLU A 146 -40.92 -12.31 -1.87
CA GLU A 146 -40.82 -13.69 -1.37
C GLU A 146 -39.38 -14.20 -1.29
N ILE A 147 -38.54 -13.89 -2.28
CA ILE A 147 -37.11 -14.25 -2.25
C ILE A 147 -36.41 -13.59 -1.05
N SER A 148 -36.82 -12.36 -0.69
CA SER A 148 -36.25 -11.61 0.43
C SER A 148 -36.75 -12.09 1.81
N SER A 149 -37.76 -12.95 1.86
CA SER A 149 -38.34 -13.45 3.10
C SER A 149 -37.44 -14.49 3.79
N LYS A 150 -37.39 -14.44 5.13
CA LYS A 150 -36.60 -15.37 5.96
C LYS A 150 -37.37 -16.64 6.38
N ASN A 151 -38.63 -16.79 5.97
CA ASN A 151 -39.44 -17.92 6.39
C ASN A 151 -39.08 -19.18 5.60
N VAL A 152 -38.22 -20.04 6.16
CA VAL A 152 -37.73 -21.27 5.52
C VAL A 152 -38.44 -22.50 6.11
N MET A 153 -38.72 -23.50 5.28
CA MET A 153 -39.25 -24.78 5.74
C MET A 153 -38.18 -25.53 6.54
N LYS A 154 -38.56 -26.15 7.66
CA LYS A 154 -37.62 -27.00 8.41
C LYS A 154 -37.33 -28.29 7.64
N TYR A 155 -36.15 -28.87 7.85
CA TYR A 155 -35.74 -30.07 7.11
C TYR A 155 -36.69 -31.25 7.40
N GLU A 156 -37.05 -31.44 8.67
CA GLU A 156 -37.92 -32.52 9.13
C GLU A 156 -39.33 -32.40 8.56
N GLU A 157 -39.83 -31.17 8.44
CA GLU A 157 -41.11 -30.85 7.80
C GLU A 157 -41.09 -31.20 6.31
N ALA A 158 -39.99 -30.88 5.61
CA ALA A 158 -39.86 -31.14 4.19
C ALA A 158 -39.77 -32.64 3.85
N VAL A 159 -39.14 -33.45 4.72
CA VAL A 159 -39.04 -34.92 4.54
C VAL A 159 -40.40 -35.61 4.70
N CYS A 160 -41.30 -35.04 5.51
CA CYS A 160 -42.64 -35.59 5.73
C CYS A 160 -43.64 -35.28 4.60
N LEU A 161 -43.24 -34.54 3.57
CA LEU A 161 -44.12 -34.17 2.47
C LEU A 161 -44.32 -35.34 1.50
N SER A 162 -45.57 -35.77 1.32
CA SER A 162 -45.94 -36.82 0.36
C SER A 162 -46.28 -36.29 -1.03
N ASP A 163 -46.79 -35.06 -1.14
CA ASP A 163 -47.17 -34.44 -2.41
C ASP A 163 -46.84 -32.94 -2.43
N ILE A 164 -45.93 -32.55 -3.32
CA ILE A 164 -45.43 -31.18 -3.49
C ILE A 164 -46.39 -30.32 -4.34
N THR A 165 -47.31 -30.95 -5.08
CA THR A 165 -48.26 -30.26 -5.95
C THR A 165 -49.41 -29.60 -5.17
N GLN A 166 -49.77 -30.15 -4.01
CA GLN A 166 -50.86 -29.67 -3.16
C GLN A 166 -50.42 -28.69 -2.07
N LEU A 167 -49.14 -28.28 -2.06
CA LEU A 167 -48.63 -27.32 -1.07
C LEU A 167 -49.34 -25.96 -1.19
N SER A 168 -49.61 -25.34 -0.04
CA SER A 168 -50.07 -23.95 0.03
C SER A 168 -49.03 -22.99 -0.55
N TYR A 169 -49.47 -21.83 -1.02
CA TYR A 169 -48.59 -20.77 -1.56
C TYR A 169 -47.40 -20.49 -0.62
N THR A 170 -47.66 -20.32 0.68
CA THR A 170 -46.63 -20.06 1.68
C THR A 170 -45.65 -21.23 1.81
N ASN A 171 -46.14 -22.47 1.81
CA ASN A 171 -45.29 -23.65 1.95
C ASN A 171 -44.43 -23.93 0.71
N ARG A 172 -44.90 -23.58 -0.50
CA ARG A 172 -44.09 -23.66 -1.73
C ARG A 172 -42.86 -22.76 -1.66
N TRP A 173 -43.04 -21.51 -1.22
CA TRP A 173 -41.94 -20.57 -1.03
C TRP A 173 -41.01 -20.95 0.13
N ARG A 174 -41.55 -21.49 1.23
CA ARG A 174 -40.75 -22.02 2.35
C ARG A 174 -39.87 -23.19 1.91
N LEU A 175 -40.41 -24.11 1.09
CA LEU A 175 -39.70 -25.25 0.54
C LEU A 175 -38.65 -24.83 -0.50
N TYR A 176 -38.98 -23.89 -1.39
CA TYR A 176 -38.03 -23.30 -2.33
C TYR A 176 -36.81 -22.72 -1.61
N ARG A 177 -37.01 -21.91 -0.57
CA ARG A 177 -35.91 -21.33 0.21
C ARG A 177 -35.06 -22.39 0.90
N LEU A 178 -35.64 -23.51 1.36
CA LEU A 178 -34.89 -24.64 1.91
C LEU A 178 -34.00 -25.28 0.83
N TRP A 179 -34.53 -25.55 -0.35
CA TRP A 179 -33.75 -26.10 -1.47
C TRP A 179 -32.60 -25.18 -1.89
N VAL A 180 -32.84 -23.88 -1.94
CA VAL A 180 -31.78 -22.88 -2.19
C VAL A 180 -30.69 -22.93 -1.12
N GLN A 181 -31.07 -23.00 0.17
CA GLN A 181 -30.09 -23.11 1.25
C GLN A 181 -29.26 -24.39 1.16
N ILE A 182 -29.88 -25.52 0.84
CA ILE A 182 -29.19 -26.80 0.64
C ILE A 182 -28.22 -26.70 -0.54
N TYR A 183 -28.66 -26.13 -1.66
CA TYR A 183 -27.82 -25.91 -2.84
C TYR A 183 -26.58 -25.08 -2.55
N VAL A 184 -26.77 -23.92 -1.91
CA VAL A 184 -25.69 -23.01 -1.54
C VAL A 184 -24.71 -23.72 -0.60
N ARG A 185 -25.18 -24.53 0.34
CA ARG A 185 -24.32 -25.35 1.21
C ARG A 185 -23.50 -26.36 0.41
N ILE A 186 -24.11 -27.09 -0.51
CA ILE A 186 -23.40 -28.05 -1.37
C ILE A 186 -22.34 -27.34 -2.21
N LYS A 187 -22.69 -26.19 -2.83
CA LYS A 187 -21.76 -25.42 -3.64
C LYS A 187 -20.63 -24.81 -2.83
N LYS A 188 -20.91 -24.33 -1.62
CA LYS A 188 -19.89 -23.87 -0.69
C LYS A 188 -18.94 -25.01 -0.33
N TRP A 189 -19.46 -26.18 0.01
CA TRP A 189 -18.62 -27.34 0.30
C TRP A 189 -17.73 -27.74 -0.88
N GLN A 190 -18.27 -27.77 -2.11
CA GLN A 190 -17.47 -28.01 -3.32
C GLN A 190 -16.42 -26.92 -3.58
N PHE A 191 -16.75 -25.66 -3.27
CA PHE A 191 -15.82 -24.54 -3.39
C PHE A 191 -14.69 -24.65 -2.36
N ASP A 192 -15.03 -24.93 -1.10
CA ASP A 192 -14.07 -25.11 -0.02
C ASP A 192 -13.12 -26.28 -0.36
N GLU A 193 -13.63 -27.42 -0.83
CA GLU A 193 -12.81 -28.56 -1.29
C GLU A 193 -11.89 -28.19 -2.48
N LEU A 194 -12.39 -27.41 -3.44
CA LEU A 194 -11.57 -26.94 -4.56
C LEU A 194 -10.50 -25.94 -4.10
N ASN A 195 -10.84 -25.06 -3.16
CA ASN A 195 -9.94 -24.06 -2.60
C ASN A 195 -8.82 -24.74 -1.79
N ASP A 196 -9.15 -25.73 -0.98
CA ASP A 196 -8.16 -26.53 -0.23
C ASP A 196 -7.16 -27.20 -1.19
N ARG A 197 -7.64 -27.78 -2.30
CA ARG A 197 -6.75 -28.36 -3.33
C ARG A 197 -5.90 -27.28 -4.01
N PHE A 198 -6.49 -26.14 -4.35
CA PHE A 198 -5.78 -25.04 -4.97
C PHE A 198 -4.66 -24.49 -4.06
N ASP A 199 -4.92 -24.36 -2.76
CA ASP A 199 -3.95 -23.91 -1.77
C ASP A 199 -2.78 -24.90 -1.62
N VAL A 200 -3.06 -26.21 -1.66
CA VAL A 200 -2.04 -27.26 -1.67
C VAL A 200 -1.15 -27.17 -2.92
N GLU A 201 -1.75 -27.02 -4.11
CA GLU A 201 -1.01 -26.91 -5.37
C GLU A 201 -0.16 -25.64 -5.44
N ILE A 202 -0.67 -24.49 -4.98
CA ILE A 202 0.12 -23.26 -4.88
C ILE A 202 1.30 -23.44 -3.92
N ALA A 203 1.07 -24.07 -2.76
CA ALA A 203 2.13 -24.31 -1.80
C ALA A 203 3.22 -25.23 -2.39
N ALA A 204 2.83 -26.26 -3.14
CA ALA A 204 3.76 -27.14 -3.85
C ALA A 204 4.56 -26.37 -4.92
N GLN A 205 3.89 -25.54 -5.72
CA GLN A 205 4.54 -24.73 -6.74
C GLN A 205 5.55 -23.74 -6.13
N LYS A 206 5.18 -23.06 -5.03
CA LYS A 206 6.09 -22.15 -4.30
C LYS A 206 7.33 -22.88 -3.77
N ARG A 207 7.17 -24.11 -3.26
CA ARG A 207 8.30 -24.93 -2.81
C ARG A 207 9.27 -25.25 -3.95
N LEU A 208 8.74 -25.65 -5.12
CA LEU A 208 9.55 -25.94 -6.30
C LEU A 208 10.35 -24.73 -6.79
N PHE A 209 9.77 -23.53 -6.74
CA PHE A 209 10.52 -22.29 -7.04
C PHE A 209 11.67 -22.08 -6.06
N VAL A 210 11.42 -22.20 -4.75
CA VAL A 210 12.47 -22.09 -3.72
C VAL A 210 13.55 -23.16 -3.89
N ASP A 211 13.17 -24.41 -4.21
CA ASP A 211 14.13 -25.49 -4.50
C ASP A 211 15.03 -25.14 -5.69
N THR A 212 14.43 -24.62 -6.75
CA THR A 212 15.15 -24.21 -7.96
C THR A 212 16.12 -23.06 -7.64
N ASP A 213 15.67 -22.03 -6.93
CA ASP A 213 16.50 -20.89 -6.54
C ASP A 213 17.68 -21.33 -5.67
N VAL A 214 17.45 -22.21 -4.69
CA VAL A 214 18.51 -22.73 -3.83
C VAL A 214 19.56 -23.51 -4.63
N LEU A 215 19.15 -24.31 -5.62
CA LEU A 215 20.08 -25.03 -6.49
C LEU A 215 20.91 -24.08 -7.36
N LEU A 216 20.31 -23.00 -7.86
CA LEU A 216 21.02 -21.98 -8.64
C LEU A 216 22.01 -21.20 -7.77
N ILE A 217 21.62 -20.85 -6.55
CA ILE A 217 22.43 -20.07 -5.61
C ILE A 217 23.57 -20.92 -5.02
N GLY A 218 23.38 -22.23 -4.85
CA GLY A 218 24.36 -23.11 -4.20
C GLY A 218 25.75 -23.16 -4.88
N GLY A 219 25.87 -22.70 -6.13
CA GLY A 219 27.15 -22.56 -6.83
C GLY A 219 27.76 -21.16 -6.78
N THR A 220 27.24 -20.25 -5.96
CA THR A 220 27.67 -18.84 -5.91
C THR A 220 28.42 -18.51 -4.62
N ASP A 221 29.48 -17.71 -4.72
CA ASP A 221 30.27 -17.29 -3.56
C ASP A 221 29.63 -16.12 -2.80
N ILE A 222 28.93 -15.24 -3.51
CA ILE A 222 28.34 -14.01 -2.96
C ILE A 222 26.90 -13.90 -3.45
N VAL A 223 25.98 -13.76 -2.48
CA VAL A 223 24.55 -13.55 -2.72
C VAL A 223 24.18 -12.14 -2.27
N GLY A 224 23.95 -11.25 -3.24
CA GLY A 224 23.44 -9.91 -2.96
C GLY A 224 21.93 -9.91 -2.80
N MET A 225 21.41 -9.36 -1.71
CA MET A 225 19.97 -9.16 -1.51
C MET A 225 19.68 -7.89 -0.72
N THR A 226 18.53 -7.26 -1.00
CA THR A 226 18.02 -6.19 -0.14
C THR A 226 17.53 -6.77 1.18
N THR A 227 17.50 -5.97 2.23
CA THR A 227 17.06 -6.40 3.57
C THR A 227 15.60 -6.86 3.59
N THR A 228 14.75 -6.25 2.77
CA THR A 228 13.37 -6.71 2.55
C THR A 228 13.31 -8.01 1.74
N GLY A 229 14.22 -8.20 0.78
CA GLY A 229 14.39 -9.45 0.06
C GLY A 229 14.80 -10.59 0.99
N ALA A 230 15.75 -10.36 1.90
CA ALA A 230 16.16 -11.30 2.93
C ALA A 230 14.97 -11.73 3.81
N ALA A 231 14.18 -10.76 4.28
CA ALA A 231 13.00 -11.04 5.11
C ALA A 231 11.93 -11.86 4.36
N LYS A 232 11.70 -11.57 3.07
CA LYS A 232 10.74 -12.32 2.24
C LYS A 232 11.22 -13.73 1.91
N ASN A 233 12.52 -13.89 1.66
CA ASN A 233 13.13 -15.13 1.20
C ASN A 233 13.82 -15.90 2.33
N ARG A 234 13.23 -15.84 3.54
CA ARG A 234 13.73 -16.55 4.73
C ARG A 234 13.98 -18.03 4.47
N SER A 235 13.10 -18.70 3.72
CA SER A 235 13.22 -20.12 3.38
C SER A 235 14.41 -20.43 2.47
N ILE A 236 14.82 -19.50 1.60
CA ILE A 236 16.03 -19.62 0.80
C ILE A 236 17.24 -19.45 1.70
N LEU A 237 17.23 -18.40 2.55
CA LEU A 237 18.32 -18.12 3.49
C LEU A 237 18.60 -19.31 4.42
N GLU A 238 17.56 -19.92 5.00
CA GLU A 238 17.72 -21.11 5.87
C GLU A 238 18.33 -22.32 5.16
N ARG A 239 18.25 -22.38 3.82
CA ARG A 239 18.76 -23.51 3.04
C ARG A 239 20.14 -23.27 2.47
N ILE A 240 20.46 -22.04 2.08
CA ILE A 240 21.82 -21.66 1.70
C ILE A 240 22.72 -21.50 2.94
N ASP A 241 22.11 -21.24 4.10
CA ASP A 241 22.68 -21.28 5.44
C ASP A 241 24.05 -20.56 5.57
N PRO A 242 24.09 -19.24 5.27
CA PRO A 242 25.34 -18.52 5.11
C PRO A 242 26.05 -18.32 6.45
N GLN A 243 27.34 -18.66 6.47
CA GLN A 243 28.21 -18.49 7.64
C GLN A 243 28.56 -17.02 7.91
N ILE A 244 28.64 -16.21 6.86
CA ILE A 244 29.02 -14.80 6.93
C ILE A 244 27.89 -13.96 6.34
N VAL A 245 27.43 -12.99 7.11
CA VAL A 245 26.44 -12.00 6.67
C VAL A 245 27.05 -10.61 6.79
N VAL A 246 27.11 -9.90 5.67
CA VAL A 246 27.56 -8.50 5.60
C VAL A 246 26.35 -7.61 5.34
N VAL A 247 26.14 -6.61 6.20
CA VAL A 247 25.06 -5.64 6.07
C VAL A 247 25.68 -4.27 5.85
N GLU A 248 25.51 -3.74 4.64
CA GLU A 248 25.82 -2.35 4.30
C GLU A 248 24.70 -1.42 4.77
N GLU A 249 25.03 -0.15 5.04
CA GLU A 249 24.11 0.88 5.55
C GLU A 249 23.31 0.40 6.78
N ALA A 250 23.93 -0.42 7.63
CA ALA A 250 23.30 -1.08 8.76
C ALA A 250 22.68 -0.10 9.77
N ALA A 251 23.13 1.15 9.78
CA ALA A 251 22.55 2.23 10.58
C ALA A 251 21.14 2.62 10.13
N GLU A 252 20.80 2.48 8.85
CA GLU A 252 19.50 2.80 8.24
C GLU A 252 18.55 1.59 8.19
N VAL A 253 19.03 0.39 8.52
CA VAL A 253 18.24 -0.85 8.46
C VAL A 253 17.47 -1.08 9.77
N ILE A 254 16.16 -1.35 9.66
CA ILE A 254 15.34 -1.78 10.79
C ILE A 254 15.91 -3.09 11.36
N GLU A 255 16.13 -3.12 12.67
CA GLU A 255 16.69 -4.29 13.38
C GLU A 255 16.06 -5.63 12.99
N SER A 256 14.73 -5.66 12.87
CA SER A 256 13.99 -6.87 12.50
C SER A 256 14.46 -7.49 11.18
N HIS A 257 14.81 -6.67 10.19
CA HIS A 257 15.28 -7.16 8.89
C HIS A 257 16.67 -7.82 9.01
N ILE A 258 17.55 -7.27 9.84
CA ILE A 258 18.87 -7.88 10.11
C ILE A 258 18.66 -9.23 10.78
N ILE A 259 17.82 -9.31 11.82
CA ILE A 259 17.55 -10.57 12.53
C ILE A 259 17.00 -11.64 11.58
N THR A 260 16.09 -11.28 10.67
CA THR A 260 15.54 -12.24 9.69
C THR A 260 16.55 -12.71 8.65
N SER A 261 17.66 -11.99 8.46
CA SER A 261 18.73 -12.39 7.55
C SER A 261 19.69 -13.42 8.16
N LEU A 262 19.69 -13.56 9.49
CA LEU A 262 20.57 -14.49 10.20
C LEU A 262 19.99 -15.90 10.19
N THR A 263 20.87 -16.88 10.08
CA THR A 263 20.52 -18.31 10.12
C THR A 263 21.20 -18.98 11.30
N ARG A 264 20.90 -20.26 11.53
CA ARG A 264 21.51 -21.02 12.63
C ARG A 264 23.01 -21.21 12.45
N ASN A 265 23.48 -21.25 11.20
CA ASN A 265 24.88 -21.40 10.85
C ASN A 265 25.62 -20.07 10.68
N THR A 266 24.97 -18.92 10.90
CA THR A 266 25.65 -17.64 10.81
C THR A 266 26.63 -17.47 11.97
N GLU A 267 27.92 -17.52 11.65
CA GLU A 267 29.04 -17.40 12.58
C GLU A 267 29.55 -15.96 12.67
N HIS A 268 29.48 -15.21 11.56
CA HIS A 268 29.99 -13.85 11.47
C HIS A 268 28.91 -12.89 10.93
N LEU A 269 28.57 -11.87 11.73
CA LEU A 269 27.75 -10.74 11.31
C LEU A 269 28.61 -9.48 11.25
N ILE A 270 28.76 -8.90 10.06
CA ILE A 270 29.52 -7.68 9.81
C ILE A 270 28.54 -6.56 9.49
N LEU A 271 28.43 -5.59 10.40
CA LEU A 271 27.56 -4.42 10.22
C LEU A 271 28.41 -3.21 9.84
N ILE A 272 28.17 -2.66 8.66
CA ILE A 272 28.83 -1.47 8.14
C ILE A 272 27.79 -0.37 8.05
N GLY A 273 28.03 0.77 8.70
CA GLY A 273 27.11 1.90 8.65
C GLY A 273 27.57 3.08 9.49
N ASP A 274 26.77 4.13 9.46
CA ASP A 274 27.06 5.37 10.19
C ASP A 274 25.85 5.80 11.04
N HIS A 275 25.95 5.58 12.35
CA HIS A 275 24.91 5.96 13.31
C HIS A 275 24.74 7.49 13.47
N LYS A 276 25.58 8.30 12.82
CA LYS A 276 25.40 9.77 12.70
C LYS A 276 24.68 10.17 11.41
N GLN A 277 24.40 9.25 10.48
CA GLN A 277 23.56 9.47 9.29
C GLN A 277 22.14 8.95 9.53
N LEU A 278 21.30 8.77 8.50
CA LEU A 278 19.88 8.49 8.73
C LEU A 278 19.67 7.19 9.50
N ARG A 279 18.58 7.23 10.26
CA ARG A 279 18.03 6.08 10.96
C ARG A 279 16.95 5.41 10.11
N PRO A 280 16.61 4.15 10.41
CA PRO A 280 15.48 3.48 9.78
C PRO A 280 14.19 4.29 10.00
N GLN A 281 13.30 4.30 9.02
CA GLN A 281 12.01 4.97 9.12
C GLN A 281 10.87 3.95 9.22
N PRO A 282 10.30 3.71 10.41
CA PRO A 282 9.12 2.87 10.55
C PRO A 282 7.92 3.47 9.81
N ALA A 283 7.10 2.60 9.19
CA ALA A 283 5.90 3.03 8.47
C ALA A 283 4.92 3.83 9.37
N VAL A 284 4.93 3.55 10.67
CA VAL A 284 4.13 4.26 11.67
C VAL A 284 5.06 5.06 12.59
N TYR A 285 5.07 6.38 12.44
CA TYR A 285 5.91 7.30 13.23
C TYR A 285 5.76 7.12 14.74
N GLN A 286 4.56 6.80 15.23
CA GLN A 286 4.32 6.56 16.66
C GLN A 286 5.15 5.39 17.21
N LEU A 287 5.49 4.39 16.37
CA LEU A 287 6.32 3.27 16.79
C LEU A 287 7.78 3.68 17.00
N ALA A 288 8.29 4.62 16.20
CA ALA A 288 9.59 5.24 16.44
C ALA A 288 9.59 5.98 17.79
N VAL A 289 8.62 6.88 18.00
CA VAL A 289 8.58 7.71 19.22
C VAL A 289 8.34 6.91 20.50
N LYS A 290 7.44 5.93 20.46
CA LYS A 290 7.02 5.18 21.66
C LYS A 290 7.93 3.99 21.97
N TYR A 291 8.43 3.31 20.95
CA TYR A 291 9.15 2.04 21.10
C TYR A 291 10.57 2.08 20.54
N ASN A 292 11.05 3.23 20.06
CA ASN A 292 12.39 3.40 19.47
C ASN A 292 12.65 2.43 18.31
N LEU A 293 11.62 2.17 17.50
CA LEU A 293 11.72 1.24 16.36
C LEU A 293 12.58 1.82 15.21
N ASP A 294 12.96 3.09 15.30
CA ASP A 294 13.93 3.79 14.47
C ASP A 294 15.37 3.68 15.01
N VAL A 295 15.63 2.89 16.05
CA VAL A 295 17.00 2.56 16.46
C VAL A 295 17.39 1.25 15.77
N SER A 296 18.39 1.32 14.89
CA SER A 296 18.92 0.13 14.21
C SER A 296 19.67 -0.78 15.17
N LEU A 297 19.85 -2.05 14.79
CA LEU A 297 20.68 -2.98 15.55
C LEU A 297 22.11 -2.44 15.72
N PHE A 298 22.64 -1.83 14.65
CA PHE A 298 23.96 -1.20 14.63
C PHE A 298 24.09 -0.09 15.69
N GLU A 299 23.17 0.86 15.68
CA GLU A 299 23.18 1.95 16.67
C GLU A 299 22.97 1.42 18.10
N ARG A 300 22.07 0.43 18.27
CA ARG A 300 21.83 -0.17 19.58
C ARG A 300 23.07 -0.87 20.14
N MET A 301 23.83 -1.58 19.31
CA MET A 301 25.07 -2.24 19.72
C MET A 301 26.12 -1.22 20.16
N ILE A 302 26.27 -0.11 19.42
CA ILE A 302 27.18 0.99 19.79
C ILE A 302 26.75 1.61 21.13
N ASN A 303 25.46 1.89 21.31
CA ASN A 303 24.94 2.46 22.55
C ASN A 303 25.13 1.54 23.76
N ASN A 304 25.17 0.23 23.54
CA ASN A 304 25.47 -0.79 24.56
C ASN A 304 26.98 -1.01 24.79
N GLY A 305 27.84 -0.17 24.21
CA GLY A 305 29.29 -0.22 24.44
C GLY A 305 30.01 -1.31 23.65
N MET A 306 29.40 -1.86 22.59
CA MET A 306 30.10 -2.78 21.70
C MET A 306 31.28 -2.07 21.04
N PRO A 307 32.48 -2.67 21.01
CA PRO A 307 33.61 -2.08 20.32
C PRO A 307 33.33 -2.02 18.82
N PHE A 308 33.67 -0.89 18.21
CA PHE A 308 33.56 -0.68 16.77
C PHE A 308 34.81 0.03 16.26
N ASN A 309 35.12 -0.19 14.99
CA ASN A 309 36.18 0.53 14.30
C ASN A 309 35.57 1.66 13.49
N GLN A 310 36.12 2.87 13.63
CA GLN A 310 35.72 4.03 12.82
C GLN A 310 36.77 4.29 11.75
N LEU A 311 36.34 4.35 10.48
CA LEU A 311 37.17 4.90 9.41
C LEU A 311 37.19 6.42 9.53
N LYS A 312 38.37 7.00 9.71
CA LYS A 312 38.54 8.42 10.03
C LYS A 312 38.97 9.28 8.86
N LEU A 313 39.48 8.67 7.79
CA LEU A 313 40.03 9.38 6.64
C LEU A 313 38.96 9.48 5.54
N GLN A 314 38.60 10.71 5.14
CA GLN A 314 37.59 10.97 4.12
C GLN A 314 38.22 11.33 2.78
N HIS A 315 37.63 10.83 1.69
CA HIS A 315 38.12 10.99 0.31
C HIS A 315 37.13 11.73 -0.60
N ARG A 316 36.04 12.28 -0.05
CA ARG A 316 34.94 12.85 -0.82
C ARG A 316 35.02 14.36 -0.91
N MET A 317 34.92 15.04 0.24
CA MET A 317 34.59 16.46 0.35
C MET A 317 35.86 17.30 0.46
N ARG A 318 35.82 18.55 0.00
CA ARG A 318 36.86 19.54 0.34
C ARG A 318 36.98 19.74 1.87
N PRO A 319 38.17 20.11 2.38
CA PRO A 319 38.36 20.44 3.80
C PRO A 319 37.42 21.52 4.34
N GLU A 320 37.04 22.49 3.51
CA GLU A 320 36.10 23.55 3.92
C GLU A 320 34.68 23.05 4.16
N ILE A 321 34.28 21.95 3.49
CA ILE A 321 32.98 21.30 3.66
C ILE A 321 33.03 20.35 4.86
N SER A 322 34.07 19.52 4.98
CA SER A 322 34.20 18.55 6.09
C SER A 322 34.29 19.24 7.46
N ARG A 323 34.87 20.45 7.52
CA ARG A 323 34.91 21.32 8.72
C ARG A 323 33.53 21.78 9.22
N LEU A 324 32.48 21.71 8.41
CA LEU A 324 31.12 21.94 8.89
C LEU A 324 30.64 20.80 9.81
N LEU A 325 31.17 19.60 9.62
CA LEU A 325 30.75 18.40 10.34
C LEU A 325 31.62 18.14 11.58
N VAL A 326 32.84 18.66 11.63
CA VAL A 326 33.80 18.48 12.73
C VAL A 326 33.99 19.80 13.50
N PRO A 327 33.87 19.85 14.84
CA PRO A 327 33.65 18.75 15.79
C PRO A 327 32.16 18.49 16.12
N HIS A 328 31.24 19.11 15.37
CA HIS A 328 29.83 19.23 15.76
C HIS A 328 29.02 17.95 15.62
N ILE A 329 29.34 17.12 14.62
CA ILE A 329 28.68 15.85 14.31
C ILE A 329 29.65 14.69 14.55
N TYR A 330 30.87 14.81 14.03
CA TYR A 330 31.95 13.85 14.27
C TYR A 330 33.04 14.47 15.14
N LYS A 331 33.63 13.65 16.02
CA LYS A 331 34.77 14.07 16.85
C LYS A 331 36.06 14.22 16.04
N GLN A 332 36.26 13.34 15.07
CA GLN A 332 37.43 13.30 14.20
C GLN A 332 37.01 12.80 12.82
N LEU A 333 37.41 13.53 11.78
CA LEU A 333 37.28 13.16 10.37
C LEU A 333 38.40 13.91 9.63
N ASP A 334 39.42 13.17 9.20
CA ASP A 334 40.62 13.71 8.58
C ASP A 334 40.48 13.72 7.05
N ASP A 335 40.96 14.78 6.40
CA ASP A 335 40.88 14.92 4.95
C ASP A 335 42.07 14.26 4.26
N HIS A 336 41.80 13.34 3.32
CA HIS A 336 42.84 12.77 2.46
C HIS A 336 43.44 13.82 1.51
N GLU A 337 44.69 13.64 1.10
CA GLU A 337 45.40 14.61 0.23
C GLU A 337 44.70 14.84 -1.12
N SER A 338 43.98 13.83 -1.62
CA SER A 338 43.23 13.91 -2.89
C SER A 338 42.18 15.01 -2.91
N VAL A 339 41.53 15.31 -1.77
CA VAL A 339 40.44 16.31 -1.73
C VAL A 339 40.93 17.75 -1.60
N ARG A 340 42.22 17.93 -1.31
CA ARG A 340 42.86 19.25 -1.15
C ARG A 340 43.17 19.90 -2.51
N HIS A 341 43.27 19.07 -3.54
CA HIS A 341 43.70 19.46 -4.89
C HIS A 341 42.54 19.61 -5.87
N TYR A 342 41.29 19.55 -5.42
CA TYR A 342 40.15 19.78 -6.28
C TYR A 342 40.20 21.17 -6.92
N GLU A 343 39.90 21.24 -8.21
CA GLU A 343 39.79 22.49 -8.96
C GLU A 343 38.59 23.32 -8.50
N ASN A 344 38.79 24.63 -8.33
CA ASN A 344 37.72 25.55 -7.94
C ASN A 344 36.54 25.48 -8.90
N VAL A 345 35.34 25.77 -8.39
CA VAL A 345 34.12 25.73 -9.18
C VAL A 345 34.09 26.93 -10.14
N THR A 346 34.27 26.66 -11.43
CA THR A 346 34.20 27.64 -12.52
C THR A 346 32.92 28.48 -12.47
N GLY A 347 33.07 29.79 -12.70
CA GLY A 347 31.98 30.76 -12.75
C GLY A 347 31.38 31.13 -11.39
N LEU A 348 32.01 30.72 -10.29
CA LEU A 348 31.70 31.16 -8.93
C LEU A 348 32.98 31.58 -8.20
N LYS A 349 32.91 32.66 -7.42
CA LYS A 349 34.07 33.18 -6.67
C LYS A 349 34.56 32.23 -5.57
N ARG A 350 33.70 31.33 -5.08
CA ARG A 350 33.95 30.41 -3.97
C ARG A 350 33.25 29.07 -4.20
N ASN A 351 33.78 28.02 -3.60
CA ASN A 351 33.24 26.66 -3.72
C ASN A 351 32.14 26.36 -2.70
N MET A 352 31.98 27.21 -1.68
CA MET A 352 30.96 27.04 -0.65
C MET A 352 30.25 28.35 -0.33
N TYR A 353 28.91 28.34 -0.43
CA TYR A 353 28.06 29.46 0.00
C TYR A 353 26.90 29.00 0.86
N PHE A 354 26.61 29.79 1.89
CA PHE A 354 25.39 29.73 2.67
C PHE A 354 24.64 31.05 2.46
N ILE A 355 23.62 31.01 1.62
CA ILE A 355 22.79 32.15 1.24
C ILE A 355 21.65 32.26 2.26
N THR A 356 21.73 33.27 3.14
CA THR A 356 20.69 33.50 4.15
C THR A 356 19.61 34.46 3.65
N HIS A 357 18.35 34.15 3.96
CA HIS A 357 17.19 35.00 3.66
C HIS A 357 16.13 34.92 4.77
N SER A 358 15.15 35.82 4.73
CA SER A 358 14.00 35.83 5.64
C SER A 358 12.65 35.65 4.93
N HIS A 359 12.66 35.12 3.69
CA HIS A 359 11.43 34.84 2.94
C HIS A 359 10.65 33.68 3.57
N PRO A 360 9.35 33.88 3.90
CA PRO A 360 8.56 32.89 4.61
C PRO A 360 8.25 31.67 3.75
N GLU A 361 8.12 30.52 4.40
CA GLU A 361 7.65 29.29 3.77
C GLU A 361 6.15 29.39 3.40
N SER A 362 5.76 28.64 2.39
CA SER A 362 4.39 28.46 1.92
C SER A 362 3.90 27.03 2.20
N GLY A 363 2.60 26.90 2.49
CA GLY A 363 1.89 25.63 2.69
C GLY A 363 1.04 25.59 3.95
N ASN A 364 -0.24 25.24 3.81
CA ASN A 364 -1.18 25.11 4.94
C ASN A 364 -0.67 24.10 5.98
N ASP A 365 -0.92 24.36 7.26
CA ASP A 365 -0.55 23.46 8.37
C ASP A 365 -1.24 22.08 8.30
N GLU A 366 -2.33 21.97 7.53
CA GLU A 366 -3.03 20.70 7.27
C GLU A 366 -2.30 19.77 6.30
N ARG A 367 -1.44 20.30 5.40
CA ARG A 367 -0.59 19.48 4.53
C ARG A 367 0.78 19.34 5.17
N MET A 368 1.20 18.10 5.42
CA MET A 368 2.43 17.78 6.16
C MET A 368 3.75 18.25 5.51
N SER A 369 3.72 18.88 4.34
CA SER A 369 4.90 19.18 3.54
C SER A 369 4.94 20.65 3.12
N LYS A 370 6.08 21.32 3.36
CA LYS A 370 6.31 22.77 3.20
C LYS A 370 7.14 23.08 1.94
N SER A 371 7.02 24.29 1.41
CA SER A 371 7.80 24.77 0.26
C SER A 371 8.19 26.24 0.43
N ASN A 372 9.26 26.68 -0.25
CA ASN A 372 9.70 28.07 -0.28
C ASN A 372 10.03 28.45 -1.73
N GLU A 373 9.22 29.34 -2.30
CA GLU A 373 9.33 29.74 -3.70
C GLU A 373 10.59 30.54 -3.99
N TYR A 374 11.01 31.38 -3.03
CA TYR A 374 12.26 32.14 -3.15
C TYR A 374 13.45 31.20 -3.28
N GLU A 375 13.56 30.22 -2.38
CA GLU A 375 14.64 29.24 -2.43
C GLU A 375 14.60 28.39 -3.69
N ALA A 376 13.40 27.92 -4.08
CA ALA A 376 13.22 27.09 -5.27
C ALA A 376 13.70 27.81 -6.54
N LEU A 377 13.32 29.07 -6.70
CA LEU A 377 13.72 29.89 -7.83
C LEU A 377 15.23 30.16 -7.81
N PHE A 378 15.81 30.40 -6.63
CA PHE A 378 17.25 30.62 -6.48
C PHE A 378 18.06 29.40 -6.90
N VAL A 379 17.75 28.22 -6.37
CA VAL A 379 18.53 27.00 -6.67
C VAL A 379 18.40 26.57 -8.12
N VAL A 380 17.23 26.76 -8.75
CA VAL A 380 17.05 26.49 -10.18
C VAL A 380 17.87 27.45 -11.04
N ARG A 381 17.87 28.74 -10.72
CA ARG A 381 18.69 29.74 -11.42
C ARG A 381 20.18 29.49 -11.24
N LEU A 382 20.61 29.08 -10.05
CA LEU A 382 22.00 28.72 -9.78
C LEU A 382 22.40 27.46 -10.56
N ALA A 383 21.55 26.44 -10.60
CA ALA A 383 21.78 25.25 -11.42
C ALA A 383 21.94 25.62 -12.90
N LYS A 384 21.04 26.47 -13.43
CA LYS A 384 21.11 26.98 -14.80
C LYS A 384 22.41 27.75 -15.07
N HIS A 385 22.82 28.62 -14.15
CA HIS A 385 24.10 29.33 -14.25
C HIS A 385 25.27 28.35 -14.37
N LEU A 386 25.31 27.33 -13.51
CA LEU A 386 26.35 26.30 -13.54
C LEU A 386 26.37 25.52 -14.86
N LEU A 387 25.21 25.20 -15.44
CA LEU A 387 25.16 24.61 -16.78
C LEU A 387 25.82 25.50 -17.85
N TYR A 388 25.66 26.83 -17.76
CA TYR A 388 26.35 27.77 -18.64
C TYR A 388 27.86 27.86 -18.38
N GLN A 389 28.35 27.39 -17.23
CA GLN A 389 29.79 27.27 -16.94
C GLN A 389 30.38 25.93 -17.40
N CYS A 390 29.69 25.23 -18.30
CA CYS A 390 30.09 23.95 -18.89
C CYS A 390 30.07 22.74 -17.92
N TYR A 391 29.33 22.82 -16.81
CA TYR A 391 29.02 21.64 -16.00
C TYR A 391 27.94 20.80 -16.67
N GLU A 392 28.08 19.49 -16.59
CA GLU A 392 27.06 18.57 -17.03
C GLU A 392 25.92 18.45 -16.02
N LYS A 393 24.71 18.16 -16.51
CA LYS A 393 23.52 17.97 -15.66
C LYS A 393 23.70 16.87 -14.61
N ARG A 394 24.49 15.83 -14.92
CA ARG A 394 24.79 14.73 -14.00
C ARG A 394 25.72 15.13 -12.85
N GLU A 395 26.47 16.22 -13.00
CA GLU A 395 27.42 16.72 -12.00
C GLU A 395 26.75 17.63 -10.96
N ILE A 396 25.49 18.01 -11.18
CA ILE A 396 24.73 18.91 -10.32
C ILE A 396 23.54 18.17 -9.72
N THR A 397 23.38 18.24 -8.40
CA THR A 397 22.20 17.70 -7.72
C THR A 397 21.58 18.72 -6.78
N ILE A 398 20.25 18.83 -6.84
CA ILE A 398 19.46 19.69 -5.95
C ILE A 398 18.81 18.81 -4.88
N LEU A 399 19.16 19.06 -3.62
CA LEU A 399 18.64 18.36 -2.46
C LEU A 399 17.59 19.20 -1.73
N VAL A 400 16.51 18.53 -1.32
CA VAL A 400 15.45 19.16 -0.52
C VAL A 400 14.99 18.28 0.65
N PRO A 401 14.57 18.88 1.77
CA PRO A 401 14.03 18.14 2.90
C PRO A 401 12.53 17.80 2.79
N TYR A 402 11.77 18.47 1.91
CA TYR A 402 10.30 18.35 1.85
C TYR A 402 9.78 18.06 0.44
N SER A 403 8.78 17.16 0.34
CA SER A 403 8.19 16.74 -0.93
C SER A 403 7.48 17.87 -1.70
N SER A 404 6.94 18.87 -1.01
CA SER A 404 6.29 20.01 -1.66
C SER A 404 7.33 20.89 -2.36
N GLN A 405 8.51 21.07 -1.74
CA GLN A 405 9.64 21.74 -2.37
C GLN A 405 10.19 20.94 -3.54
N LEU A 406 10.26 19.61 -3.40
CA LEU A 406 10.66 18.71 -4.49
C LEU A 406 9.76 18.90 -5.73
N ILE A 407 8.44 18.89 -5.53
CA ILE A 407 7.45 19.07 -6.61
C ILE A 407 7.59 20.46 -7.23
N LEU A 408 7.78 21.51 -6.41
CA LEU A 408 7.94 22.87 -6.89
C LEU A 408 9.20 23.03 -7.75
N ILE A 409 10.36 22.58 -7.26
CA ILE A 409 11.62 22.66 -7.99
C ILE A 409 11.56 21.84 -9.28
N ASN A 410 11.05 20.60 -9.23
CA ASN A 410 10.93 19.78 -10.44
C ASN A 410 9.97 20.37 -11.47
N ARG A 411 8.94 21.11 -11.05
CA ARG A 411 8.10 21.88 -11.98
C ARG A 411 8.89 22.99 -12.64
N LEU A 412 9.63 23.79 -11.86
CA LEU A 412 10.46 24.89 -12.37
C LEU A 412 11.55 24.38 -13.33
N LEU A 413 12.22 23.28 -13.01
CA LEU A 413 13.22 22.64 -13.87
C LEU A 413 12.61 22.18 -15.21
N ARG A 414 11.43 21.57 -15.18
CA ARG A 414 10.73 21.12 -16.41
C ARG A 414 10.19 22.25 -17.26
N SER A 415 9.94 23.42 -16.67
CA SER A 415 9.51 24.61 -17.42
C SER A 415 10.67 25.31 -18.12
N ASP A 416 11.90 24.98 -17.78
CA ASP A 416 13.12 25.59 -18.32
C ASP A 416 13.81 24.61 -19.29
N PRO A 417 13.86 24.90 -20.62
CA PRO A 417 14.38 23.97 -21.62
C PRO A 417 15.82 23.52 -21.37
N GLU A 418 16.66 24.41 -20.82
CA GLU A 418 18.05 24.05 -20.50
C GLU A 418 18.12 23.04 -19.33
N CYS A 419 17.16 23.05 -18.43
CA CYS A 419 17.13 22.24 -17.20
C CYS A 419 16.19 21.03 -17.25
N GLU A 420 15.45 20.80 -18.34
CA GLU A 420 14.31 19.87 -18.39
C GLU A 420 14.64 18.44 -17.92
N THR A 421 15.85 17.94 -18.21
CA THR A 421 16.30 16.59 -17.85
C THR A 421 16.92 16.49 -16.45
N MET A 422 17.07 17.61 -15.74
CA MET A 422 17.50 17.60 -14.34
C MET A 422 16.32 17.27 -13.42
N SER A 423 16.63 16.72 -12.26
CA SER A 423 15.65 16.55 -11.19
C SER A 423 16.28 16.84 -9.84
N ALA A 424 15.48 17.41 -8.95
CA ALA A 424 15.77 17.43 -7.54
C ALA A 424 15.40 16.09 -6.90
N THR A 425 16.02 15.77 -5.77
CA THR A 425 15.72 14.61 -4.94
C THR A 425 15.66 14.99 -3.47
N THR A 426 15.04 14.14 -2.65
CA THR A 426 15.03 14.38 -1.21
C THR A 426 16.37 14.01 -0.59
N ILE A 427 16.72 14.67 0.52
CA ILE A 427 17.93 14.34 1.29
C ILE A 427 17.90 12.86 1.72
N ASP A 428 16.74 12.36 2.13
CA ASP A 428 16.59 10.97 2.58
C ASP A 428 16.87 9.98 1.43
N ASN A 429 16.41 10.26 0.21
CA ASN A 429 16.65 9.40 -0.96
C ASN A 429 18.07 9.50 -1.54
N PHE A 430 18.89 10.44 -1.08
CA PHE A 430 20.25 10.67 -1.58
C PHE A 430 21.33 10.18 -0.60
N GLN A 431 20.95 9.36 0.39
CA GLN A 431 21.91 8.62 1.21
C GLN A 431 22.69 7.62 0.35
N GLY A 432 23.94 7.35 0.72
CA GLY A 432 24.89 6.56 -0.09
C GLY A 432 25.45 7.31 -1.32
N GLU A 433 24.66 8.21 -1.91
CA GLU A 433 25.04 8.95 -3.11
C GLU A 433 25.95 10.17 -2.81
N GLU A 434 26.64 10.62 -3.86
CA GLU A 434 27.53 11.79 -3.86
C GLU A 434 27.54 12.45 -5.24
N ASN A 435 27.86 13.75 -5.30
CA ASN A 435 28.01 14.45 -6.59
C ASN A 435 29.05 15.58 -6.52
N GLU A 436 29.49 16.06 -7.69
CA GLU A 436 30.45 17.15 -7.82
C GLU A 436 29.93 18.44 -7.17
N LEU A 437 28.71 18.85 -7.54
CA LEU A 437 28.07 20.07 -7.07
C LEU A 437 26.71 19.75 -6.43
N ILE A 438 26.56 20.16 -5.17
CA ILE A 438 25.30 20.00 -4.42
C ILE A 438 24.69 21.36 -4.11
N LEU A 439 23.44 21.54 -4.53
CA LEU A 439 22.61 22.68 -4.16
C LEU A 439 21.57 22.21 -3.14
N VAL A 440 21.41 22.90 -2.02
CA VAL A 440 20.46 22.54 -0.97
C VAL A 440 19.48 23.68 -0.71
N SER A 441 18.18 23.38 -0.75
CA SER A 441 17.13 24.30 -0.30
C SER A 441 16.55 23.79 1.02
N PHE A 442 16.69 24.56 2.10
CA PHE A 442 16.30 24.18 3.45
C PHE A 442 14.84 24.51 3.81
N VAL A 443 14.19 25.38 3.05
CA VAL A 443 12.75 25.71 3.04
C VAL A 443 12.24 26.49 4.25
N ARG A 444 12.64 26.11 5.46
CA ARG A 444 11.95 26.52 6.68
C ARG A 444 12.22 27.97 7.04
N SER A 445 11.16 28.76 7.13
CA SER A 445 11.14 30.12 7.68
C SER A 445 9.70 30.45 8.04
N ASN A 446 9.36 30.45 9.33
CA ASN A 446 7.98 30.60 9.80
C ASN A 446 7.89 31.30 11.15
N ALA A 447 6.74 31.93 11.40
CA ALA A 447 6.45 32.61 12.66
C ALA A 447 6.38 31.66 13.87
N ASN A 448 6.04 30.38 13.65
CA ASN A 448 5.88 29.38 14.70
C ASN A 448 7.20 28.85 15.27
N GLN A 449 8.36 29.33 14.81
CA GLN A 449 9.68 28.92 15.28
C GLN A 449 9.97 27.41 15.14
N GLN A 450 9.37 26.77 14.14
CA GLN A 450 9.53 25.35 13.88
C GLN A 450 10.48 25.10 12.70
N ILE A 451 11.58 24.39 12.94
CA ILE A 451 12.53 23.98 11.89
C ILE A 451 12.30 22.53 11.39
N GLY A 452 11.39 21.78 12.03
CA GLY A 452 10.94 20.45 11.60
C GLY A 452 12.09 19.47 11.33
N PHE A 453 12.17 19.00 10.09
CA PHE A 453 13.17 18.06 9.56
C PHE A 453 14.62 18.42 9.94
N LEU A 454 14.91 19.72 10.06
CA LEU A 454 16.25 20.27 10.31
C LEU A 454 16.66 20.26 11.78
N LYS A 455 15.80 19.77 12.69
CA LYS A 455 16.16 19.51 14.09
C LYS A 455 17.10 18.32 14.22
N THR A 456 16.97 17.33 13.32
CA THR A 456 17.67 16.05 13.42
C THR A 456 19.09 16.19 12.87
N PRO A 457 20.14 16.04 13.70
CA PRO A 457 21.54 16.15 13.26
C PRO A 457 21.88 15.20 12.10
N ASN A 458 21.28 14.00 12.11
CA ASN A 458 21.49 12.96 11.11
C ASN A 458 21.17 13.42 9.68
N ARG A 459 20.07 14.16 9.52
CA ARG A 459 19.64 14.70 8.23
C ARG A 459 20.48 15.90 7.79
N VAL A 460 20.93 16.72 8.74
CA VAL A 460 21.86 17.83 8.46
C VAL A 460 23.20 17.27 7.99
N ASN A 461 23.70 16.23 8.65
CA ASN A 461 24.91 15.52 8.26
C ASN A 461 24.80 15.03 6.81
N VAL A 462 23.72 14.32 6.48
CA VAL A 462 23.48 13.83 5.13
C VAL A 462 23.40 14.99 4.15
N ALA A 463 22.70 16.09 4.44
CA ALA A 463 22.58 17.22 3.51
C ALA A 463 23.92 17.90 3.20
N LEU A 464 24.80 18.02 4.19
CA LEU A 464 26.07 18.76 4.07
C LEU A 464 27.24 17.90 3.57
N SER A 465 27.09 16.57 3.51
CA SER A 465 28.20 15.63 3.25
C SER A 465 28.21 14.97 1.86
N ARG A 466 27.37 15.46 0.93
CA ARG A 466 27.19 14.85 -0.41
C ARG A 466 28.05 15.47 -1.50
N ALA A 467 28.57 16.67 -1.25
CA ALA A 467 29.33 17.44 -2.22
C ALA A 467 30.80 17.02 -2.27
N LYS A 468 31.34 16.81 -3.46
CA LYS A 468 32.79 16.68 -3.66
C LYS A 468 33.46 18.04 -3.78
N ARG A 469 33.09 18.81 -4.81
CA ARG A 469 33.76 20.06 -5.20
C ARG A 469 33.07 21.31 -4.70
N GLY A 470 31.74 21.37 -4.69
CA GLY A 470 31.00 22.58 -4.37
C GLY A 470 29.69 22.35 -3.61
N LEU A 471 29.45 23.16 -2.59
CA LEU A 471 28.26 23.08 -1.74
C LEU A 471 27.57 24.45 -1.63
N TYR A 472 26.34 24.54 -2.11
CA TYR A 472 25.59 25.80 -2.15
C TYR A 472 24.26 25.63 -1.43
N CYS A 473 24.16 26.25 -0.26
CA CYS A 473 23.05 26.09 0.66
C CYS A 473 22.21 27.36 0.69
N VAL A 474 20.89 27.24 0.52
CA VAL A 474 19.93 28.35 0.61
C VAL A 474 18.94 28.06 1.74
N GLY A 475 18.75 29.01 2.64
CA GLY A 475 17.81 28.89 3.74
C GLY A 475 17.86 30.05 4.71
N ASP A 476 16.94 30.08 5.68
CA ASP A 476 16.95 31.06 6.76
C ASP A 476 17.90 30.63 7.90
N PHE A 477 19.20 30.85 7.70
CA PHE A 477 20.22 30.38 8.64
C PHE A 477 20.19 31.10 9.98
N ASP A 478 19.73 32.36 10.01
CA ASP A 478 19.54 33.09 11.27
C ASP A 478 18.36 32.50 12.07
N PHE A 479 17.28 32.09 11.39
CA PHE A 479 16.19 31.32 11.99
C PHE A 479 16.66 29.93 12.48
N PHE A 480 17.49 29.23 11.72
CA PHE A 480 18.01 27.92 12.13
C PHE A 480 18.93 28.03 13.35
N ALA A 481 19.83 29.02 13.37
CA ALA A 481 20.74 29.25 14.48
C ALA A 481 20.00 29.55 15.79
N LYS A 482 18.90 30.29 15.74
CA LYS A 482 18.06 30.58 16.92
C LYS A 482 17.35 29.33 17.46
N ASN A 483 17.01 28.39 16.59
CA ASN A 483 16.14 27.25 16.93
C ASN A 483 16.87 25.90 17.06
N SER A 484 18.18 25.86 16.81
CA SER A 484 18.99 24.64 16.93
C SER A 484 20.43 24.93 17.33
N LYS A 485 20.91 24.21 18.33
CA LYS A 485 22.30 24.28 18.79
C LYS A 485 23.29 23.91 17.68
N LEU A 486 22.99 22.88 16.89
CA LEU A 486 23.84 22.45 15.78
C LEU A 486 23.98 23.55 14.72
N TRP A 487 22.85 24.13 14.30
CA TRP A 487 22.87 25.23 13.33
C TRP A 487 23.54 26.48 13.89
N SER A 488 23.39 26.78 15.18
CA SER A 488 24.13 27.87 15.82
C SER A 488 25.64 27.66 15.74
N GLN A 489 26.11 26.43 15.98
CA GLN A 489 27.53 26.10 15.86
C GLN A 489 28.04 26.24 14.42
N ILE A 490 27.31 25.66 13.45
CA ILE A 490 27.66 25.74 12.02
C ILE A 490 27.69 27.20 11.54
N THR A 491 26.66 27.98 11.86
CA THR A 491 26.59 29.40 11.46
C THR A 491 27.67 30.25 12.10
N ASN A 492 28.02 30.00 13.37
CA ASN A 492 29.15 30.67 14.01
C ASN A 492 30.47 30.29 13.35
N HIS A 493 30.67 29.02 12.99
CA HIS A 493 31.85 28.57 12.24
C HIS A 493 31.97 29.31 10.90
N LEU A 494 30.87 29.41 10.15
CA LEU A 494 30.82 30.12 8.86
C LEU A 494 31.12 31.62 8.98
N ARG A 495 30.63 32.27 10.04
CA ARG A 495 30.90 33.70 10.30
C ARG A 495 32.37 33.94 10.60
N VAL A 496 32.99 33.10 11.44
CA VAL A 496 34.43 33.21 11.74
C VAL A 496 35.27 32.99 10.48
N THR A 497 35.02 31.91 9.73
CA THR A 497 35.80 31.59 8.53
C THR A 497 35.59 32.58 7.37
N SER A 498 34.44 33.27 7.30
CA SER A 498 34.21 34.32 6.29
C SER A 498 35.14 35.53 6.40
N THR A 499 35.75 35.75 7.57
CA THR A 499 36.77 36.79 7.77
C THR A 499 38.17 36.35 7.33
N SER A 500 38.37 35.06 7.04
CA SER A 500 39.72 34.48 6.85
C SER A 500 39.91 33.66 5.56
N THR A 501 38.85 33.07 4.96
CA THR A 501 38.96 32.14 3.81
C THR A 501 37.65 31.99 2.98
N ASN A 502 37.69 31.18 1.91
CA ASN A 502 36.71 30.92 0.82
C ASN A 502 35.28 30.47 1.20
N SER A 503 34.83 30.62 2.44
CA SER A 503 33.46 30.32 2.87
C SER A 503 32.72 31.60 3.27
N SER A 504 31.55 31.89 2.70
CA SER A 504 30.75 33.07 3.09
C SER A 504 29.34 32.70 3.52
N LEU A 505 28.96 33.20 4.70
CA LEU A 505 27.56 33.47 5.02
C LEU A 505 27.24 34.85 4.43
N SER A 506 26.47 34.89 3.34
CA SER A 506 26.06 36.16 2.75
C SER A 506 24.63 36.49 3.14
N SER A 507 24.44 37.63 3.81
CA SER A 507 23.14 38.24 4.06
C SER A 507 22.58 38.78 2.75
N ALA A 508 21.52 38.16 2.23
CA ALA A 508 20.83 38.60 1.01
C ALA A 508 21.74 38.70 -0.23
N ALA A 509 22.66 37.75 -0.45
CA ALA A 509 23.39 37.67 -1.72
C ALA A 509 22.42 37.50 -2.89
N VAL A 510 22.45 38.45 -3.81
CA VAL A 510 21.94 38.24 -5.16
C VAL A 510 22.99 37.40 -5.90
N LEU A 511 22.57 36.57 -6.88
CA LEU A 511 23.49 35.76 -7.71
C LEU A 511 24.69 36.57 -8.24
N SER A 512 24.53 37.88 -8.46
CA SER A 512 25.59 38.81 -8.85
C SER A 512 26.80 38.83 -7.92
N ASP A 513 26.61 38.59 -6.62
CA ASP A 513 27.70 38.64 -5.64
C ASP A 513 28.53 37.36 -5.66
N MET A 514 27.94 36.25 -6.13
CA MET A 514 28.58 34.95 -6.21
C MET A 514 29.41 34.77 -7.49
N ILE A 515 29.01 35.45 -8.56
CA ILE A 515 29.62 35.35 -9.89
C ILE A 515 30.81 36.32 -9.98
N PRO A 516 31.95 35.92 -10.59
CA PRO A 516 33.14 36.74 -10.83
C PRO A 516 32.84 38.16 -11.31
#